data_AF-A0A9P7Q792-F1
#
_entry.id   AF-A0A9P7Q792-F1
#
_cell.length_a   1.000
_cell.length_b   1.000
_cell.length_c   1.000
_cell.angle_alpha   90.00
_cell.angle_beta   90.00
_cell.angle_gamma   90.00
#
_symmetry.space_group_name_H-M   'P 1'
#
loop_
_entity.id
_entity.type
_entity.pdbx_description
1 polymer ?
#
loop_
_entity_poly.entity_id
_entity_poly.type
_entity_poly.pdbx_seq_one_letter_code
_entity_poly.pdbx_strand_id
1 'polypeptide(L)'
;MGRQIRPARVFKTVTQELTHEVLAGHVAAPPPWYQVLSDIPPAESIIRTVNPYHQTKRKATKPRDIYRPQNIKYPEDRLRATFYKDHPWELARPRVVIESDGKDARYCDWSKGLRQHGVALTGECVVQRQLYLMQTERMGRTKAYDKVRREFYRLRQAEEVENRVAIEEAKYVGAYFGKTRLDVGMQLEDQEFEKWKIWAGKEKAKRELRHNEDIGMFGAEVEEVEEALTIEEAAPVS
;
A
#
# COMPACT_ATOMS: atom_id res chain seq x y z
N MET A 1 -2.33 21.20 26.22
CA MET A 1 -1.73 22.55 26.16
C MET A 1 -0.66 22.56 25.08
N GLY A 2 -0.75 23.45 24.08
CA GLY A 2 0.27 23.55 23.03
C GLY A 2 1.39 24.49 23.45
N ARG A 3 2.66 24.10 23.23
CA ARG A 3 3.81 25.00 23.41
C ARG A 3 3.67 26.18 22.44
N GLN A 4 3.79 27.40 22.94
CA GLN A 4 3.65 28.62 22.12
C GLN A 4 4.97 28.94 21.41
N ILE A 5 5.31 28.16 20.37
CA ILE A 5 6.51 28.38 19.55
C ILE A 5 6.15 29.36 18.42
N ARG A 6 6.95 30.43 18.24
CA ARG A 6 6.74 31.45 17.19
C ARG A 6 7.96 31.51 16.25
N PRO A 7 8.17 30.49 15.40
CA PRO A 7 9.39 30.37 14.58
C PRO A 7 9.52 31.51 13.54
N ALA A 8 8.40 31.96 12.97
CA ALA A 8 8.40 33.08 12.01
C ALA A 8 8.85 34.42 12.62
N ARG A 9 8.92 34.54 13.95
CA ARG A 9 9.35 35.76 14.65
C ARG A 9 10.82 35.75 15.06
N VAL A 10 11.56 34.67 14.79
CA VAL A 10 12.96 34.51 15.21
C VAL A 10 13.85 35.64 14.65
N PHE A 11 13.65 36.05 13.39
CA PHE A 11 14.34 37.21 12.84
C PHE A 11 14.12 38.47 13.69
N LYS A 12 12.85 38.76 14.01
CA LYS A 12 12.46 39.94 14.78
C LYS A 12 12.99 39.89 16.22
N THR A 13 12.95 38.73 16.87
CA THR A 13 13.49 38.61 18.24
C THR A 13 15.01 38.81 18.25
N VAL A 14 15.73 38.20 17.31
CA VAL A 14 17.19 38.36 17.20
C VAL A 14 17.57 39.78 16.78
N THR A 15 16.80 40.44 15.89
CA THR A 15 17.02 41.87 15.60
C THR A 15 16.93 42.71 16.87
N GLN A 16 15.97 42.40 17.77
CA GLN A 16 15.78 43.14 19.01
C GLN A 16 16.90 42.87 20.01
N GLU A 17 17.37 41.63 20.12
CA GLU A 17 18.51 41.24 20.95
C GLU A 17 19.81 41.92 20.48
N LEU A 18 20.06 41.98 19.17
CA LEU A 18 21.24 42.65 18.60
C LEU A 18 21.20 44.16 18.75
N THR A 19 20.02 44.78 18.79
CA THR A 19 19.87 46.23 19.03
C THR A 19 19.99 46.63 20.49
N HIS A 20 19.73 45.73 21.43
CA HIS A 20 19.74 46.05 22.85
C HIS A 20 21.14 45.82 23.44
N GLU A 21 21.84 46.90 23.77
CA GLU A 21 23.13 46.83 24.47
C GLU A 21 22.90 46.47 25.96
N VAL A 22 22.93 45.17 26.29
CA VAL A 22 22.84 44.71 27.68
C VAL A 22 24.12 45.04 28.47
N LEU A 23 25.26 45.16 27.79
CA LEU A 23 26.56 45.52 28.37
C LEU A 23 27.17 46.66 27.54
N ALA A 24 27.41 47.82 28.17
CA ALA A 24 28.04 48.95 27.52
C ALA A 24 29.44 48.56 27.00
N GLY A 25 29.63 48.60 25.68
CA GLY A 25 30.90 48.30 25.01
C GLY A 25 31.04 46.89 24.40
N HIS A 26 30.05 46.00 24.52
CA HIS A 26 30.07 44.68 23.86
C HIS A 26 29.12 44.61 22.67
N VAL A 27 29.67 44.51 21.44
CA VAL A 27 28.89 44.28 20.22
C VAL A 27 28.65 42.78 20.06
N ALA A 28 27.39 42.34 20.16
CA ALA A 28 27.01 40.98 19.85
C ALA A 28 27.13 40.73 18.33
N ALA A 29 27.90 39.72 17.93
CA ALA A 29 28.02 39.36 16.53
C ALA A 29 26.68 38.75 16.04
N PRO A 30 26.15 39.19 14.88
CA PRO A 30 24.94 38.60 14.33
C PRO A 30 25.17 37.11 14.00
N PRO A 31 24.18 36.24 14.23
CA PRO A 31 24.28 34.84 13.83
C PRO A 31 24.53 34.70 12.32
N PRO A 32 25.27 33.67 11.85
CA PRO A 32 25.57 33.49 10.43
C PRO A 32 24.34 33.42 9.51
N TRP A 33 23.19 32.96 10.02
CA TRP A 33 21.94 32.85 9.27
C TRP A 33 21.14 34.16 9.19
N TYR A 34 21.52 35.20 9.95
CA TYR A 34 20.76 36.44 10.08
C TYR A 34 20.62 37.19 8.74
N GLN A 35 21.71 37.31 7.98
CA GLN A 35 21.73 37.95 6.65
C GLN A 35 20.89 37.16 5.63
N VAL A 36 20.94 35.83 5.69
CA VAL A 36 20.14 34.96 4.79
C VAL A 36 18.64 35.16 5.04
N LEU A 37 18.24 35.32 6.31
CA LEU A 37 16.83 35.48 6.68
C LEU A 37 16.31 36.90 6.40
N SER A 38 17.17 37.92 6.31
CA SER A 38 16.77 39.24 5.82
C SER A 38 16.48 39.23 4.32
N ASP A 39 17.24 38.45 3.55
CA ASP A 39 17.09 38.36 2.10
C ASP A 39 15.90 37.47 1.71
N ILE A 40 15.63 36.42 2.50
CA ILE A 40 14.55 35.46 2.28
C ILE A 40 13.61 35.48 3.50
N PRO A 41 12.65 36.43 3.55
CA PRO A 41 11.71 36.48 4.66
C PRO A 41 10.82 35.22 4.68
N PRO A 42 10.42 34.74 5.87
CA PRO A 42 9.54 33.59 5.99
C PRO A 42 8.15 33.88 5.40
N ALA A 43 7.54 32.88 4.76
CA ALA A 43 6.19 33.00 4.21
C ALA A 43 5.11 33.17 5.30
N GLU A 44 3.98 33.75 4.92
CA GLU A 44 2.81 33.87 5.79
C GLU A 44 2.35 32.48 6.26
N SER A 45 2.31 32.29 7.58
CA SER A 45 1.86 31.04 8.20
C SER A 45 0.58 31.29 8.98
N ILE A 46 -0.35 30.33 8.96
CA ILE A 46 -1.61 30.32 9.74
C ILE A 46 -2.76 31.14 9.10
N ILE A 47 -2.85 31.17 7.77
CA ILE A 47 -4.04 31.66 7.06
C ILE A 47 -4.79 30.46 6.48
N ARG A 48 -6.09 30.35 6.76
CA ARG A 48 -6.95 29.36 6.11
C ARG A 48 -7.42 29.93 4.77
N THR A 49 -6.86 29.43 3.68
CA THR A 49 -7.25 29.84 2.32
C THR A 49 -8.47 29.06 1.84
N VAL A 50 -9.24 29.66 0.94
CA VAL A 50 -10.34 28.97 0.25
C VAL A 50 -9.75 28.04 -0.80
N ASN A 51 -10.11 26.76 -0.77
CA ASN A 51 -9.59 25.77 -1.72
C ASN A 51 -10.26 25.92 -3.10
N PRO A 52 -9.53 25.72 -4.21
CA PRO A 52 -10.12 25.68 -5.53
C PRO A 52 -11.12 24.53 -5.65
N TYR A 53 -12.19 24.75 -6.42
CA TYR A 53 -13.24 23.76 -6.61
C TYR A 53 -12.86 22.76 -7.71
N HIS A 54 -12.74 21.48 -7.37
CA HIS A 54 -12.57 20.38 -8.34
C HIS A 54 -13.89 20.00 -9.01
N GLN A 55 -15.01 20.28 -8.34
CA GLN A 55 -16.36 20.01 -8.83
C GLN A 55 -17.23 21.25 -8.70
N THR A 56 -18.09 21.48 -9.68
CA THR A 56 -19.06 22.58 -9.64
C THR A 56 -20.04 22.34 -8.50
N LYS A 57 -20.00 23.19 -7.46
CA LYS A 57 -21.01 23.16 -6.39
C LYS A 57 -22.34 23.70 -6.93
N ARG A 58 -23.45 23.02 -6.58
CA ARG A 58 -24.79 23.62 -6.71
C ARG A 58 -24.85 24.88 -5.84
N LYS A 59 -25.54 25.92 -6.33
CA LYS A 59 -25.72 27.19 -5.62
C LYS A 59 -26.35 26.92 -4.26
N ALA A 60 -25.57 27.06 -3.19
CA ALA A 60 -26.03 26.94 -1.81
C ALA A 60 -25.94 28.31 -1.17
N THR A 61 -27.04 28.77 -0.56
CA THR A 61 -27.12 30.11 0.05
C THR A 61 -26.19 30.27 1.26
N LYS A 62 -25.84 29.18 1.95
CA LYS A 62 -24.90 29.17 3.09
C LYS A 62 -24.01 27.92 3.08
N PRO A 63 -22.89 27.92 2.34
CA PRO A 63 -22.01 26.76 2.25
C PRO A 63 -21.25 26.55 3.56
N ARG A 64 -21.27 25.31 4.08
CA ARG A 64 -20.38 24.84 5.16
C ARG A 64 -19.06 24.31 4.54
N ASP A 65 -18.01 24.17 5.35
CA ASP A 65 -16.73 23.55 4.96
C ASP A 65 -16.02 24.23 3.77
N ILE A 66 -15.99 25.56 3.73
CA ILE A 66 -15.33 26.34 2.65
C ILE A 66 -13.80 26.13 2.67
N TYR A 67 -13.22 26.02 3.88
CA TYR A 67 -11.79 25.85 4.10
C TYR A 67 -11.34 24.37 4.08
N ARG A 68 -12.27 23.43 3.90
CA ARG A 68 -11.95 22.00 3.91
C ARG A 68 -11.44 21.57 2.54
N PRO A 69 -10.33 20.80 2.45
CA PRO A 69 -9.91 20.19 1.19
C PRO A 69 -10.99 19.29 0.61
N GLN A 70 -11.18 19.33 -0.72
CA GLN A 70 -12.17 18.50 -1.40
C GLN A 70 -11.58 17.13 -1.78
N ASN A 71 -12.42 16.10 -1.78
CA ASN A 71 -12.02 14.79 -2.30
C ASN A 71 -11.91 14.86 -3.82
N ILE A 72 -10.73 14.54 -4.34
CA ILE A 72 -10.47 14.46 -5.78
C ILE A 72 -11.13 13.18 -6.32
N LYS A 73 -11.96 13.31 -7.34
CA LYS A 73 -12.63 12.19 -8.00
C LYS A 73 -12.44 12.30 -9.50
N TYR A 74 -12.17 11.16 -10.11
CA TYR A 74 -11.91 11.04 -11.53
C TYR A 74 -12.95 10.12 -12.20
N PRO A 75 -13.32 10.35 -13.47
CA PRO A 75 -14.25 9.47 -14.18
C PRO A 75 -13.76 8.01 -14.27
N GLU A 76 -12.45 7.81 -14.32
CA GLU A 76 -11.72 6.55 -14.35
C GLU A 76 -11.96 5.70 -13.11
N ASP A 77 -12.20 6.32 -11.95
CA ASP A 77 -12.41 5.59 -10.68
C ASP A 77 -13.62 4.67 -10.76
N ARG A 78 -14.67 5.11 -11.49
CA ARG A 78 -15.85 4.28 -11.75
C ARG A 78 -15.57 3.11 -12.67
N LEU A 79 -14.63 3.29 -13.62
CA LEU A 79 -14.21 2.24 -14.57
C LEU A 79 -13.34 1.21 -13.86
N ARG A 80 -12.39 1.66 -13.02
CA ARG A 80 -11.57 0.79 -12.16
C ARG A 80 -12.44 -0.07 -11.25
N ALA A 81 -13.39 0.55 -10.57
CA ALA A 81 -14.30 -0.16 -9.68
C ALA A 81 -15.13 -1.22 -10.41
N THR A 82 -15.56 -0.99 -11.66
CA THR A 82 -16.24 -2.03 -12.44
C THR A 82 -15.28 -3.13 -12.89
N PHE A 83 -14.08 -2.77 -13.37
CA PHE A 83 -13.12 -3.75 -13.88
C PHE A 83 -12.63 -4.74 -12.81
N TYR A 84 -12.22 -4.24 -11.63
CA TYR A 84 -11.71 -5.10 -10.56
C TYR A 84 -12.80 -5.89 -9.83
N LYS A 85 -14.07 -5.48 -9.93
CA LYS A 85 -15.20 -6.31 -9.49
C LYS A 85 -15.39 -7.52 -10.38
N ASP A 86 -15.30 -7.32 -11.69
CA ASP A 86 -15.43 -8.40 -12.67
C ASP A 86 -14.20 -9.32 -12.68
N HIS A 87 -13.02 -8.78 -12.32
CA HIS A 87 -11.74 -9.51 -12.30
C HIS A 87 -11.04 -9.45 -10.93
N PRO A 88 -11.56 -10.13 -9.89
CA PRO A 88 -10.95 -10.09 -8.56
C PRO A 88 -9.50 -10.56 -8.56
N TRP A 89 -9.18 -11.57 -9.36
CA TRP A 89 -7.84 -12.17 -9.43
C TRP A 89 -6.79 -11.29 -10.12
N GLU A 90 -7.18 -10.22 -10.82
CA GLU A 90 -6.21 -9.22 -11.29
C GLU A 90 -5.60 -8.43 -10.11
N LEU A 91 -6.26 -8.38 -8.94
CA LEU A 91 -5.68 -7.80 -7.72
C LEU A 91 -4.59 -8.68 -7.10
N ALA A 92 -4.59 -9.99 -7.38
CA ALA A 92 -3.56 -10.90 -6.91
C ALA A 92 -2.24 -10.74 -7.69
N ARG A 93 -2.28 -10.12 -8.88
CA ARG A 93 -1.07 -9.81 -9.64
C ARG A 93 -0.32 -8.65 -8.97
N PRO A 94 0.95 -8.85 -8.57
CA PRO A 94 1.71 -7.81 -7.90
C PRO A 94 1.92 -6.62 -8.83
N ARG A 95 1.75 -5.41 -8.29
CA ARG A 95 1.93 -4.16 -9.01
C ARG A 95 2.87 -3.23 -8.25
N VAL A 96 3.84 -2.67 -8.98
CA VAL A 96 4.72 -1.61 -8.47
C VAL A 96 3.98 -0.28 -8.60
N VAL A 97 3.86 0.44 -7.47
CA VAL A 97 3.25 1.78 -7.39
C VAL A 97 4.31 2.88 -7.25
N ILE A 98 5.55 2.49 -6.93
CA ILE A 98 6.68 3.41 -6.84
C ILE A 98 6.97 3.95 -8.24
N GLU A 99 6.88 5.27 -8.40
CA GLU A 99 7.22 5.97 -9.63
C GLU A 99 8.74 6.10 -9.75
N SER A 100 9.28 5.98 -10.97
CA SER A 100 10.70 6.23 -11.23
C SER A 100 10.96 7.72 -11.43
N ASP A 101 10.45 8.29 -12.52
CA ASP A 101 10.66 9.71 -12.88
C ASP A 101 9.38 10.57 -12.79
N GLY A 102 8.22 9.94 -12.53
CA GLY A 102 6.90 10.57 -12.57
C GLY A 102 6.45 11.04 -13.96
N LYS A 103 7.18 10.66 -15.02
CA LYS A 103 6.93 11.10 -16.42
C LYS A 103 6.29 10.03 -17.30
N ASP A 104 5.92 8.89 -16.73
CA ASP A 104 5.41 7.72 -17.46
C ASP A 104 4.18 8.05 -18.32
N ALA A 105 3.35 8.98 -17.84
CA ALA A 105 2.16 9.44 -18.55
C ALA A 105 2.47 10.10 -19.91
N ARG A 106 3.68 10.64 -20.12
CA ARG A 106 4.06 11.33 -21.36
C ARG A 106 4.32 10.38 -22.54
N TYR A 107 4.72 9.15 -22.23
CA TYR A 107 5.09 8.15 -23.25
C TYR A 107 3.93 7.19 -23.58
N CYS A 108 2.80 7.31 -22.88
CA CYS A 108 1.65 6.44 -23.05
C CYS A 108 0.73 6.96 -24.17
N ASP A 109 0.79 6.30 -25.33
CA ASP A 109 -0.10 6.57 -26.47
C ASP A 109 -1.25 5.56 -26.50
N TRP A 110 -2.37 5.88 -25.84
CA TRP A 110 -3.55 5.01 -25.77
C TRP A 110 -4.28 4.81 -27.10
N SER A 111 -3.80 5.38 -28.21
CA SER A 111 -4.29 5.16 -29.57
C SER A 111 -3.78 3.86 -30.20
N LYS A 112 -2.55 3.47 -29.88
CA LYS A 112 -1.86 2.30 -30.48
C LYS A 112 -2.37 0.96 -29.93
N GLY A 113 -2.77 0.93 -28.66
CA GLY A 113 -3.31 -0.28 -28.02
C GLY A 113 -3.12 -0.31 -26.51
N LEU A 114 -3.20 -1.53 -25.94
CA LEU A 114 -3.03 -1.79 -24.52
C LEU A 114 -1.58 -1.92 -24.06
N ARG A 115 -0.69 -2.42 -24.93
CA ARG A 115 0.75 -2.51 -24.62
C ARG A 115 1.36 -1.14 -24.79
N GLN A 116 1.88 -0.59 -23.70
CA GLN A 116 2.60 0.68 -23.70
C GLN A 116 4.05 0.42 -23.29
N HIS A 117 4.95 1.30 -23.71
CA HIS A 117 6.35 1.22 -23.30
C HIS A 117 6.49 1.57 -21.82
N GLY A 118 7.30 0.82 -21.08
CA GLY A 118 7.58 1.08 -19.65
C GLY A 118 6.43 0.79 -18.69
N VAL A 119 5.22 0.48 -19.17
CA VAL A 119 4.06 0.18 -18.32
C VAL A 119 3.68 -1.29 -18.47
N ALA A 120 3.60 -2.00 -17.33
CA ALA A 120 3.15 -3.38 -17.29
C ALA A 120 1.67 -3.50 -17.68
N LEU A 121 1.33 -4.61 -18.36
CA LEU A 121 -0.05 -4.92 -18.72
C LEU A 121 -0.89 -5.13 -17.45
N THR A 122 -1.74 -4.15 -17.15
CA THR A 122 -2.55 -4.08 -15.92
C THR A 122 -3.97 -3.61 -16.23
N GLY A 123 -4.86 -3.69 -15.24
CA GLY A 123 -6.21 -3.13 -15.34
C GLY A 123 -6.24 -1.62 -15.62
N GLU A 124 -5.19 -0.87 -15.25
CA GLU A 124 -5.09 0.55 -15.61
C GLU A 124 -4.96 0.76 -17.11
N CYS A 125 -4.25 -0.11 -17.81
CA CYS A 125 -4.15 -0.03 -19.27
C CYS A 125 -5.53 -0.17 -19.92
N VAL A 126 -6.36 -1.06 -19.36
CA VAL A 126 -7.75 -1.27 -19.80
C VAL A 126 -8.59 -0.03 -19.54
N VAL A 127 -8.51 0.54 -18.34
CA VAL A 127 -9.27 1.75 -17.98
C VAL A 127 -8.90 2.94 -18.87
N GLN A 128 -7.61 3.18 -19.08
CA GLN A 128 -7.13 4.30 -19.88
C GLN A 128 -7.48 4.15 -21.36
N ARG A 129 -7.32 2.94 -21.91
CA ARG A 129 -7.75 2.64 -23.28
C ARG A 129 -9.27 2.77 -23.43
N GLN A 130 -10.05 2.30 -22.46
CA GLN A 130 -11.51 2.46 -22.47
C GLN A 130 -11.89 3.94 -22.47
N LEU A 131 -11.25 4.75 -21.61
CA LEU A 131 -11.47 6.19 -21.55
C LEU A 131 -11.11 6.86 -22.88
N TYR A 132 -9.98 6.48 -23.47
CA TYR A 132 -9.54 7.00 -24.77
C TYR A 132 -10.56 6.72 -25.88
N LEU A 133 -11.09 5.50 -25.96
CA LEU A 133 -12.13 5.13 -26.94
C LEU A 133 -13.45 5.88 -26.69
N MET A 134 -13.80 6.11 -25.43
CA MET A 134 -14.97 6.90 -25.07
C MET A 134 -14.82 8.37 -25.47
N GLN A 135 -13.61 8.96 -25.36
CA GLN A 135 -13.37 10.36 -25.70
C GLN A 135 -13.19 10.56 -27.21
N THR A 136 -12.38 9.73 -27.86
CA THR A 136 -12.01 9.87 -29.28
C THR A 136 -13.08 9.33 -30.21
N GLU A 137 -13.49 8.07 -30.01
CA GLU A 137 -14.46 7.37 -30.88
C GLU A 137 -15.91 7.59 -30.42
N ARG A 138 -16.14 8.32 -29.31
CA ARG A 138 -17.45 8.56 -28.68
C ARG A 138 -18.29 7.29 -28.50
N MET A 139 -17.62 6.16 -28.26
CA MET A 139 -18.31 4.89 -28.04
C MET A 139 -19.04 4.87 -26.69
N GLY A 140 -20.16 4.16 -26.65
CA GLY A 140 -20.84 3.87 -25.39
C GLY A 140 -19.94 3.10 -24.43
N ARG A 141 -20.08 3.36 -23.12
CA ARG A 141 -19.21 2.80 -22.06
C ARG A 141 -19.07 1.27 -22.16
N THR A 142 -20.18 0.56 -22.38
CA THR A 142 -20.22 -0.91 -22.47
C THR A 142 -19.49 -1.42 -23.70
N LYS A 143 -19.74 -0.81 -24.87
CA LYS A 143 -19.07 -1.21 -26.12
C LYS A 143 -17.56 -0.98 -26.06
N ALA A 144 -17.14 0.16 -25.51
CA ALA A 144 -15.73 0.45 -25.27
C ALA A 144 -15.12 -0.57 -24.30
N TYR A 145 -15.83 -0.92 -23.22
CA TYR A 145 -15.39 -1.92 -22.25
C TYR A 145 -15.16 -3.29 -22.91
N ASP A 146 -16.13 -3.78 -23.68
CA ASP A 146 -16.05 -5.10 -24.31
C ASP A 146 -14.91 -5.21 -25.33
N LYS A 147 -14.68 -4.15 -26.12
CA LYS A 147 -13.56 -4.09 -27.08
C LYS A 147 -12.23 -4.23 -26.35
N VAL A 148 -12.02 -3.42 -25.32
CA VAL A 148 -10.75 -3.40 -24.56
C VAL A 148 -10.56 -4.66 -23.75
N ARG A 149 -11.63 -5.21 -23.17
CA ARG A 149 -11.61 -6.47 -22.42
C ARG A 149 -11.15 -7.64 -23.29
N ARG A 150 -11.64 -7.74 -24.54
CA ARG A 150 -11.19 -8.78 -25.49
C ARG A 150 -9.73 -8.61 -25.87
N GLU A 151 -9.30 -7.38 -26.13
CA GLU A 151 -7.88 -7.07 -26.40
C GLU A 151 -7.00 -7.50 -25.20
N PHE A 152 -7.44 -7.21 -23.98
CA PHE A 152 -6.75 -7.57 -22.75
C PHE A 152 -6.64 -9.08 -22.56
N TYR A 153 -7.73 -9.82 -22.80
CA TYR A 153 -7.74 -11.28 -22.71
C TYR A 153 -6.80 -11.93 -23.71
N ARG A 154 -6.76 -11.43 -24.94
CA ARG A 154 -5.85 -11.94 -25.96
C ARG A 154 -4.39 -11.77 -25.53
N LEU A 155 -4.04 -10.63 -24.92
CA LEU A 155 -2.69 -10.38 -24.45
C LEU A 155 -2.32 -11.24 -23.23
N ARG A 156 -3.25 -11.42 -22.28
CA ARG A 156 -3.05 -12.29 -21.12
C ARG A 156 -2.88 -13.75 -21.52
N GLN A 157 -3.71 -14.23 -22.45
CA GLN A 157 -3.58 -15.59 -22.98
C GLN A 157 -2.23 -15.78 -23.67
N ALA A 158 -1.77 -14.79 -24.44
CA ALA A 158 -0.45 -14.85 -25.09
C ALA A 158 0.68 -14.92 -24.05
N GLU A 159 0.64 -14.11 -22.98
CA GLU A 159 1.62 -14.13 -21.88
C GLU A 159 1.67 -15.50 -21.18
N GLU A 160 0.52 -16.13 -20.93
CA GLU A 160 0.45 -17.46 -20.32
C GLU A 160 0.99 -18.57 -21.22
N VAL A 161 0.65 -18.53 -22.50
CA VAL A 161 1.16 -19.49 -23.50
C VAL A 161 2.67 -19.32 -23.67
N GLU A 162 3.17 -18.10 -23.79
CA GLU A 162 4.59 -17.79 -23.91
C GLU A 162 5.38 -18.35 -22.73
N ASN A 163 4.92 -18.11 -21.49
CA ASN A 163 5.58 -18.65 -20.30
C ASN A 163 5.58 -20.18 -20.27
N ARG A 164 4.49 -20.83 -20.71
CA ARG A 164 4.40 -22.30 -20.75
C ARG A 164 5.37 -22.88 -21.77
N VAL A 165 5.35 -22.35 -22.99
CA VAL A 165 6.20 -22.79 -24.09
C VAL A 165 7.67 -22.56 -23.74
N ALA A 166 8.02 -21.42 -23.15
CA ALA A 166 9.40 -21.14 -22.75
C ALA A 166 9.96 -22.17 -21.74
N ILE A 167 9.14 -22.63 -20.79
CA ILE A 167 9.55 -23.68 -19.84
C ILE A 167 9.71 -25.03 -20.56
N GLU A 168 8.80 -25.36 -21.47
CA GLU A 168 8.85 -26.61 -22.24
C GLU A 168 10.08 -26.67 -23.14
N GLU A 169 10.33 -25.61 -23.91
CA GLU A 169 11.51 -25.47 -24.77
C GLU A 169 12.80 -25.55 -23.95
N ALA A 170 12.87 -24.86 -22.81
CA ALA A 170 14.02 -24.91 -21.92
C ALA A 170 14.28 -26.35 -21.42
N LYS A 171 13.24 -27.08 -21.03
CA LYS A 171 13.37 -28.49 -20.62
C LYS A 171 13.79 -29.38 -21.78
N TYR A 172 13.25 -29.14 -22.97
CA TYR A 172 13.60 -29.90 -24.17
C TYR A 172 15.10 -29.77 -24.51
N VAL A 173 15.69 -28.59 -24.34
CA VAL A 173 17.14 -28.38 -24.52
C VAL A 173 18.00 -28.81 -23.33
N GLY A 174 17.40 -29.48 -22.32
CA GLY A 174 18.10 -30.03 -21.17
C GLY A 174 18.32 -29.07 -20.01
N ALA A 175 17.58 -27.95 -19.92
CA ALA A 175 17.60 -27.10 -18.74
C ALA A 175 16.82 -27.75 -17.58
N TYR A 176 17.43 -27.78 -16.40
CA TYR A 176 16.81 -28.26 -15.18
C TYR A 176 16.43 -27.08 -14.28
N PHE A 177 15.21 -27.13 -13.76
CA PHE A 177 14.70 -26.14 -12.81
C PHE A 177 14.70 -26.74 -11.40
N GLY A 178 14.87 -25.90 -10.38
CA GLY A 178 14.72 -26.30 -8.98
C GLY A 178 13.27 -26.64 -8.60
N LYS A 179 13.00 -26.64 -7.29
CA LYS A 179 11.64 -26.88 -6.75
C LYS A 179 10.62 -25.92 -7.37
N THR A 180 9.46 -26.45 -7.75
CA THR A 180 8.39 -25.61 -8.28
C THR A 180 7.72 -24.80 -7.18
N ARG A 181 7.00 -23.74 -7.54
CA ARG A 181 6.22 -22.95 -6.57
C ARG A 181 5.20 -23.80 -5.81
N LEU A 182 4.67 -24.85 -6.44
CA LEU A 182 3.73 -25.80 -5.82
C LEU A 182 4.45 -26.64 -4.76
N ASP A 183 5.64 -27.17 -5.08
CA ASP A 183 6.42 -27.97 -4.12
C ASP A 183 6.86 -27.13 -2.91
N VAL A 184 7.24 -25.87 -3.14
CA VAL A 184 7.58 -24.94 -2.05
C VAL A 184 6.35 -24.62 -1.21
N GLY A 185 5.17 -24.45 -1.83
CA GLY A 185 3.91 -24.26 -1.12
C GLY A 185 3.57 -25.44 -0.21
N MET A 186 3.63 -26.66 -0.73
CA MET A 186 3.36 -27.88 0.03
C MET A 186 4.33 -28.05 1.21
N GLN A 187 5.61 -27.75 1.02
CA GLN A 187 6.59 -27.78 2.12
C GLN A 187 6.26 -26.79 3.25
N LEU A 188 5.73 -25.61 2.93
CA LEU A 188 5.31 -24.64 3.94
C LEU A 188 4.03 -25.10 4.65
N GLU A 189 3.09 -25.69 3.91
CA GLU A 189 1.87 -26.27 4.47
C GLU A 189 2.17 -27.42 5.44
N ASP A 190 3.09 -28.31 5.07
CA ASP A 190 3.54 -29.41 5.93
C ASP A 190 4.16 -28.89 7.24
N GLN A 191 4.98 -27.83 7.17
CA GLN A 191 5.59 -27.20 8.34
C GLN A 191 4.53 -26.60 9.29
N GLU A 192 3.52 -25.93 8.75
CA GLU A 192 2.43 -25.37 9.56
C GLU A 192 1.50 -26.47 10.10
N PHE A 193 1.29 -27.55 9.34
CA PHE A 193 0.51 -28.70 9.78
C PHE A 193 1.13 -29.39 10.98
N GLU A 194 2.45 -29.63 10.98
CA GLU A 194 3.12 -30.25 12.12
C GLU A 194 3.09 -29.34 13.37
N LYS A 195 3.21 -28.02 13.21
CA LYS A 195 2.98 -27.07 14.32
C LYS A 195 1.57 -27.18 14.87
N TRP A 196 0.56 -27.22 13.99
CA TRP A 196 -0.84 -27.39 14.39
C TRP A 196 -1.08 -28.72 15.10
N LYS A 197 -0.47 -29.81 14.65
CA LYS A 197 -0.59 -31.15 15.24
C LYS A 197 -0.08 -31.19 16.68
N ILE A 198 1.06 -30.54 16.95
CA ILE A 198 1.59 -30.39 18.32
C ILE A 198 0.61 -29.61 19.20
N TRP A 199 0.09 -28.48 18.69
CA TRP A 199 -0.89 -27.67 19.41
C TRP A 199 -2.19 -28.45 19.69
N ALA A 200 -2.71 -29.16 18.69
CA ALA A 200 -3.93 -29.95 18.81
C ALA A 200 -3.77 -31.09 19.82
N GLY A 201 -2.58 -31.72 19.87
CA GLY A 201 -2.23 -32.71 20.89
C GLY A 201 -2.28 -32.12 22.31
N LYS A 202 -1.66 -30.95 22.52
CA LYS A 202 -1.69 -30.24 23.81
C LYS A 202 -3.11 -29.83 24.22
N GLU A 203 -3.90 -29.29 23.29
CA GLU A 203 -5.27 -28.87 23.58
C GLU A 203 -6.20 -30.06 23.84
N LYS A 204 -5.98 -31.19 23.16
CA LYS A 204 -6.69 -32.45 23.43
C LYS A 204 -6.38 -32.94 24.85
N ALA A 205 -5.10 -33.02 25.23
CA ALA A 205 -4.70 -33.42 26.58
C ALA A 205 -5.31 -32.47 27.64
N LYS A 206 -5.26 -31.16 27.42
CA LYS A 206 -5.87 -30.16 28.32
C LYS A 206 -7.40 -30.29 28.40
N ARG A 207 -8.06 -30.69 27.31
CA ARG A 207 -9.50 -30.94 27.30
C ARG A 207 -9.84 -32.23 28.03
N GLU A 208 -9.04 -33.28 27.88
CA GLU A 208 -9.19 -34.54 28.62
C GLU A 208 -8.98 -34.33 30.12
N LEU A 209 -7.97 -33.55 30.52
CA LEU A 209 -7.75 -33.16 31.93
C LEU A 209 -8.96 -32.41 32.50
N ARG A 210 -9.45 -31.36 31.82
CA ARG A 210 -10.64 -30.63 32.25
C ARG A 210 -11.88 -31.53 32.34
N HIS A 211 -12.07 -32.44 31.39
CA HIS A 211 -13.17 -33.40 31.44
C HIS A 211 -13.03 -34.35 32.64
N ASN A 212 -11.82 -34.79 32.95
CA ASN A 212 -11.55 -35.62 34.10
C ASN A 212 -11.70 -34.85 35.42
N GLU A 213 -11.34 -33.56 35.46
CA GLU A 213 -11.63 -32.65 36.57
C GLU A 213 -13.13 -32.44 36.76
N ASP A 214 -13.90 -32.26 35.68
CA ASP A 214 -15.37 -32.14 35.74
C ASP A 214 -16.03 -33.43 36.25
N ILE A 215 -15.49 -34.60 35.89
CA ILE A 215 -15.91 -35.91 36.41
C ILE A 215 -15.46 -36.09 37.87
N GLY A 216 -14.23 -35.68 38.21
CA GLY A 216 -13.65 -35.74 39.56
C GLY A 216 -14.29 -34.76 40.53
N MET A 217 -14.85 -33.64 40.06
CA MET A 217 -15.69 -32.74 40.85
C MET A 217 -17.05 -33.36 41.22
N PHE A 218 -17.41 -34.51 40.63
CA PHE A 218 -18.54 -35.34 41.07
C PHE A 218 -18.11 -36.49 42.01
N GLY A 219 -16.80 -36.64 42.29
CA GLY A 219 -16.27 -37.72 43.12
C GLY A 219 -14.84 -37.45 43.60
N ALA A 220 -14.72 -36.58 44.62
CA ALA A 220 -13.68 -36.46 45.64
C ALA A 220 -12.18 -36.79 45.34
N GLU A 221 -11.36 -35.83 45.77
CA GLU A 221 -9.99 -35.91 46.29
C GLU A 221 -8.78 -36.05 45.32
N VAL A 222 -7.97 -34.98 45.40
CA VAL A 222 -6.70 -34.64 44.77
C VAL A 222 -5.59 -35.64 45.08
N GLU A 223 -4.85 -36.10 44.07
CA GLU A 223 -3.40 -36.38 44.22
C GLU A 223 -2.63 -36.36 42.87
N GLU A 224 -1.66 -35.44 42.83
CA GLU A 224 -0.38 -35.35 42.09
C GLU A 224 -0.20 -36.00 40.70
N VAL A 225 -0.17 -35.16 39.65
CA VAL A 225 0.52 -35.48 38.37
C VAL A 225 1.18 -34.20 37.79
N GLU A 226 2.20 -33.65 38.45
CA GLU A 226 2.96 -32.50 37.89
C GLU A 226 4.43 -32.81 37.51
N GLU A 227 4.98 -33.99 37.81
CA GLU A 227 6.45 -34.17 37.74
C GLU A 227 7.04 -34.83 36.47
N ALA A 228 6.23 -35.27 35.50
CA ALA A 228 6.75 -36.12 34.40
C ALA A 228 7.09 -35.41 33.07
N LEU A 229 6.70 -34.14 32.86
CA LEU A 229 6.75 -33.52 31.51
C LEU A 229 7.93 -32.55 31.27
N THR A 230 8.81 -32.32 32.25
CA THR A 230 9.90 -31.33 32.13
C THR A 230 11.23 -31.89 31.63
N ILE A 231 11.40 -33.21 31.50
CA ILE A 231 12.72 -33.82 31.23
C ILE A 231 13.02 -33.99 29.72
N GLU A 232 12.01 -34.03 28.83
CA GLU A 232 12.25 -34.29 27.40
C GLU A 232 12.53 -33.05 26.52
N GLU A 233 12.40 -31.82 27.03
CA GLU A 233 12.56 -30.60 26.21
C GLU A 233 14.03 -30.11 26.08
N ALA A 234 15.01 -30.84 26.65
CA ALA A 234 16.39 -30.35 26.80
C ALA A 234 17.46 -30.94 25.84
N ALA A 235 17.07 -31.50 24.68
CA ALA A 235 18.05 -31.98 23.69
C ALA A 235 17.93 -31.22 22.34
N PRO A 236 18.79 -30.22 22.06
CA PRO A 236 18.94 -29.68 20.72
C PRO A 236 19.81 -30.62 19.88
N VAL A 237 19.21 -31.29 18.89
CA VAL A 237 19.94 -32.03 17.86
C VAL A 237 20.55 -31.02 16.87
N SER A 238 21.87 -31.13 16.68
CA SER A 238 22.69 -30.37 15.73
C SER A 238 22.49 -30.81 14.28
#